data_AF-A0A8C1LP26-F1
#
_entry.id   AF-A0A8C1LP26-F1
#
_cell.length_a   1.000
_cell.length_b   1.000
_cell.length_c   1.000
_cell.angle_alpha   90.00
_cell.angle_beta   90.00
_cell.angle_gamma   90.00
#
_symmetry.space_group_name_H-M   'P 1'
#
loop_
_entity.id
_entity.type
_entity.pdbx_description
1 polymer ?
#
loop_
_entity_poly.entity_id
_entity_poly.type
_entity_poly.pdbx_seq_one_letter_code
_entity_poly.pdbx_strand_id
1 'polypeptide(L)'
;SDHRVDGLLVQLPLPDHIDERRVCNAVCPGKDVDGFHVVNVGRMCLDQSTMLPATPWGVWEIIKRTGIQTLGKNVLVAGRSKNVGMPIAMLLHTDGRHERPGGDATVTISHRYTPKEQLRQHTQIADIIVAAAGLTFYLRSKPLVISISCMFTAMSVIIVWCSPGPRFTNTIHAFRYSQPHHC
;
A
#
# COMPACT_ATOMS: atom_id res chain seq x y z
N SER A 1 22.52 -20.96 4.93
CA SER A 1 21.34 -20.59 5.73
C SER A 1 21.72 -20.71 7.20
N ASP A 2 21.58 -19.66 8.02
CA ASP A 2 21.67 -19.78 9.49
C ASP A 2 20.27 -20.12 10.03
N HIS A 3 20.12 -21.19 10.80
CA HIS A 3 18.85 -21.64 11.36
C HIS A 3 18.36 -20.79 12.55
N ARG A 4 19.22 -19.93 13.12
CA ARG A 4 18.87 -19.04 14.23
C ARG A 4 18.21 -17.73 13.79
N VAL A 5 18.17 -17.47 12.47
CA VAL A 5 17.61 -16.25 11.89
C VAL A 5 16.31 -16.60 11.19
N ASP A 6 15.17 -16.17 11.71
CA ASP A 6 13.86 -16.49 11.11
C ASP A 6 13.46 -15.55 9.97
N GLY A 7 13.92 -14.30 10.05
CA GLY A 7 13.61 -13.25 9.07
C GLY A 7 14.83 -12.38 8.76
N LEU A 8 14.88 -11.87 7.53
CA LEU A 8 15.90 -10.97 7.03
C LEU A 8 15.22 -9.88 6.18
N LEU A 9 15.56 -8.63 6.48
CA LEU A 9 15.14 -7.45 5.73
C LEU A 9 16.36 -6.68 5.25
N VAL A 10 16.19 -5.89 4.19
CA VAL A 10 17.23 -5.04 3.64
C VAL A 10 16.71 -3.62 3.61
N GLN A 11 17.32 -2.75 4.43
CA GLN A 11 16.92 -1.34 4.49
C GLN A 11 17.24 -0.64 3.17
N LEU A 12 16.21 -0.06 2.54
CA LEU A 12 16.31 0.73 1.32
C LEU A 12 16.23 2.25 1.64
N PRO A 13 16.81 3.15 0.80
CA PRO A 13 17.46 2.85 -0.47
C PRO A 13 18.91 2.38 -0.27
N LEU A 14 19.41 1.59 -1.22
CA LEU A 14 20.84 1.25 -1.24
C LEU A 14 21.65 2.34 -1.97
N PRO A 15 22.97 2.42 -1.74
CA PRO A 15 23.85 3.25 -2.56
C PRO A 15 23.70 2.95 -4.06
N ASP A 16 23.76 3.97 -4.92
CA ASP A 16 23.45 3.89 -6.36
C ASP A 16 24.23 2.82 -7.15
N HIS A 17 25.42 2.44 -6.66
CA HIS A 17 26.26 1.42 -7.30
C HIS A 17 25.83 -0.02 -6.97
N ILE A 18 24.87 -0.21 -6.06
CA ILE A 18 24.35 -1.52 -5.66
C ILE A 18 22.99 -1.73 -6.29
N ASP A 19 22.83 -2.86 -6.98
CA ASP A 19 21.54 -3.27 -7.53
C ASP A 19 20.61 -3.78 -6.42
N GLU A 20 19.66 -2.95 -6.01
CA GLU A 20 18.61 -3.29 -5.03
C GLU A 20 17.87 -4.57 -5.39
N ARG A 21 17.58 -4.81 -6.67
CA ARG A 21 16.81 -5.98 -7.09
C ARG A 21 17.64 -7.25 -6.92
N ARG A 22 18.93 -7.18 -7.22
CA ARG A 22 19.87 -8.30 -6.99
C ARG A 22 19.98 -8.61 -5.49
N VAL A 23 20.05 -7.59 -4.64
CA VAL A 23 20.14 -7.77 -3.19
C VAL A 23 18.85 -8.38 -2.62
N CYS A 24 17.68 -7.84 -2.96
CA CYS A 24 16.40 -8.41 -2.50
C CYS A 24 16.19 -9.86 -2.98
N ASN A 25 16.64 -10.20 -4.19
CA ASN A 25 16.55 -11.57 -4.71
C ASN A 25 17.60 -12.53 -4.12
N ALA A 26 18.60 -12.03 -3.39
CA ALA A 26 19.56 -12.88 -2.67
C ALA A 26 19.02 -13.35 -1.30
N VAL A 27 18.00 -12.66 -0.76
CA VAL A 27 17.34 -13.04 0.49
C VAL A 27 16.55 -14.34 0.27
N CYS A 28 16.63 -15.29 1.19
CA CYS A 28 15.84 -16.52 1.09
C CYS A 28 14.34 -16.19 1.10
N PRO A 29 13.50 -16.68 0.16
CA PRO A 29 12.09 -16.32 0.09
C PRO A 29 11.31 -16.58 1.39
N GLY A 30 11.64 -17.68 2.09
CA GLY A 30 11.00 -18.04 3.36
C GLY A 30 11.41 -17.16 4.55
N LYS A 31 12.42 -16.30 4.37
CA LYS A 31 12.92 -15.36 5.39
C LYS A 31 12.79 -13.89 4.95
N ASP A 32 12.29 -13.63 3.74
CA ASP A 32 12.12 -12.29 3.18
C ASP A 32 10.90 -11.59 3.82
N VAL A 33 11.12 -10.98 4.98
CA VAL A 33 10.06 -10.29 5.73
C VAL A 33 9.62 -8.98 5.07
N ASP A 34 10.41 -8.47 4.11
CA ASP A 34 10.04 -7.32 3.27
C ASP A 34 9.10 -7.72 2.12
N GLY A 35 9.03 -9.00 1.75
CA GLY A 35 8.23 -9.48 0.62
C GLY A 35 8.73 -9.01 -0.75
N PHE A 36 10.00 -8.59 -0.87
CA PHE A 36 10.56 -8.05 -2.10
C PHE A 36 11.20 -9.09 -3.00
N HIS A 37 11.46 -10.29 -2.50
CA HIS A 37 11.99 -11.39 -3.29
C HIS A 37 11.02 -11.72 -4.45
N VAL A 38 11.55 -11.95 -5.65
CA VAL A 38 10.75 -12.20 -6.86
C VAL A 38 9.71 -13.32 -6.69
N VAL A 39 10.03 -14.38 -5.95
CA VAL A 39 9.10 -15.47 -5.61
C VAL A 39 7.93 -14.96 -4.78
N ASN A 40 8.16 -14.12 -3.77
CA ASN A 40 7.10 -13.58 -2.92
C ASN A 40 6.21 -12.60 -3.68
N VAL A 41 6.82 -11.74 -4.51
CA VAL A 41 6.08 -10.86 -5.42
C VAL A 41 5.25 -11.69 -6.43
N GLY A 42 5.82 -12.74 -7.00
CA GLY A 42 5.14 -13.64 -7.93
C GLY A 42 3.94 -14.33 -7.30
N ARG A 43 4.11 -14.92 -6.10
CA ARG A 43 3.04 -15.53 -5.32
C ARG A 43 1.93 -14.53 -4.99
N MET A 44 2.29 -13.32 -4.58
CA MET A 44 1.31 -12.25 -4.32
C MET A 44 0.47 -11.93 -5.57
N CYS A 45 1.11 -11.82 -6.74
CA CYS A 45 0.43 -11.56 -8.01
C CYS A 45 -0.45 -12.72 -8.48
N LEU A 46 -0.21 -13.93 -7.98
CA LEU A 46 -0.99 -15.14 -8.26
C LEU A 46 -2.01 -15.44 -7.15
N ASP A 47 -2.21 -14.51 -6.20
CA ASP A 47 -3.09 -14.66 -5.04
C ASP A 47 -2.82 -15.88 -4.16
N GLN A 48 -1.54 -16.27 -4.10
CA GLN A 48 -1.04 -17.34 -3.24
C GLN A 48 -0.56 -16.79 -1.90
N SER A 49 -0.49 -17.66 -0.90
CA SER A 49 0.09 -17.30 0.39
C SER A 49 1.57 -16.95 0.26
N THR A 50 1.95 -15.79 0.82
CA THR A 50 3.31 -15.25 0.75
C THR A 50 3.54 -14.17 1.80
N MET A 51 4.82 -13.85 2.06
CA MET A 51 5.18 -12.63 2.77
C MET A 51 4.80 -11.41 1.91
N LEU A 52 3.97 -10.54 2.46
CA LEU A 52 3.53 -9.30 1.83
C LEU A 52 4.40 -8.15 2.32
N PRO A 53 4.66 -7.14 1.48
CA PRO A 53 5.34 -5.96 1.97
C PRO A 53 4.53 -5.26 3.06
N ALA A 54 5.23 -4.74 4.06
CA ALA A 54 4.60 -4.22 5.29
C ALA A 54 3.63 -3.06 5.03
N THR A 55 3.96 -2.11 4.14
CA THR A 55 3.07 -0.96 3.84
C THR A 55 1.77 -1.38 3.16
N PRO A 56 1.82 -2.15 2.04
CA PRO A 56 0.62 -2.71 1.43
C PRO A 56 -0.24 -3.53 2.40
N TRP A 57 0.38 -4.37 3.22
CA TRP A 57 -0.34 -5.17 4.20
C TRP A 57 -0.98 -4.30 5.29
N GLY A 58 -0.29 -3.26 5.76
CA GLY A 58 -0.83 -2.30 6.71
C GLY A 58 -2.06 -1.57 6.17
N VAL A 59 -2.03 -1.13 4.90
CA VAL A 59 -3.19 -0.50 4.22
C VAL A 59 -4.36 -1.46 4.14
N TRP A 60 -4.12 -2.72 3.78
CA TRP A 60 -5.13 -3.77 3.72
C TRP A 60 -5.77 -4.03 5.09
N GLU A 61 -4.96 -4.16 6.14
CA GLU A 61 -5.43 -4.36 7.50
C GLU A 61 -6.22 -3.17 8.04
N ILE A 62 -5.81 -1.94 7.71
CA ILE A 62 -6.56 -0.73 8.02
C ILE A 62 -7.97 -0.81 7.40
N ILE A 63 -8.06 -1.11 6.11
CA ILE A 63 -9.33 -1.19 5.38
C ILE A 63 -10.26 -2.22 6.03
N LYS A 64 -9.72 -3.41 6.33
CA LYS A 64 -10.48 -4.48 6.97
C LYS A 64 -10.97 -4.10 8.37
N ARG A 65 -10.08 -3.58 9.22
CA ARG A 65 -10.39 -3.26 10.63
C ARG A 65 -11.33 -2.07 10.78
N THR A 66 -11.35 -1.17 9.80
CA THR A 66 -12.28 -0.03 9.77
C THR A 66 -13.63 -0.36 9.14
N GLY A 67 -13.82 -1.58 8.60
CA GLY A 67 -15.08 -2.02 8.01
C GLY A 67 -15.39 -1.38 6.65
N ILE A 68 -14.37 -0.88 5.95
CA ILE A 68 -14.54 -0.27 4.63
C ILE A 68 -14.79 -1.38 3.61
N GLN A 69 -15.93 -1.34 2.93
CA GLN A 69 -16.22 -2.27 1.85
C GLN A 69 -15.38 -1.93 0.62
N THR A 70 -14.66 -2.91 0.08
CA THR A 70 -13.87 -2.79 -1.16
C THR A 70 -14.55 -3.45 -2.36
N LEU A 71 -15.38 -4.47 -2.12
CA LEU A 71 -16.03 -5.24 -3.18
C LEU A 71 -16.88 -4.33 -4.08
N GLY A 72 -16.59 -4.36 -5.38
CA GLY A 72 -17.26 -3.56 -6.41
C GLY A 72 -17.01 -2.05 -6.32
N LYS A 73 -16.13 -1.58 -5.43
CA LYS A 73 -15.80 -0.16 -5.29
C LYS A 73 -14.74 0.29 -6.28
N ASN A 74 -14.80 1.55 -6.67
CA ASN A 74 -13.77 2.19 -7.47
C ASN A 74 -12.63 2.65 -6.58
N VAL A 75 -11.42 2.16 -6.84
CA VAL A 75 -10.24 2.53 -6.06
C VAL A 75 -9.18 3.16 -6.95
N LEU A 76 -8.70 4.34 -6.57
CA LEU A 76 -7.58 5.00 -7.24
C LEU A 76 -6.31 4.84 -6.41
N VAL A 77 -5.32 4.13 -6.95
CA VAL A 77 -3.98 4.07 -6.36
C VAL A 77 -3.08 5.07 -7.08
N ALA A 78 -2.69 6.15 -6.40
CA ALA A 78 -1.76 7.14 -6.90
C ALA A 78 -0.33 6.79 -6.53
N GLY A 79 0.36 6.09 -7.43
CA GLY A 79 1.70 5.55 -7.24
C GLY A 79 1.80 4.13 -7.77
N ARG A 80 2.92 3.80 -8.41
CA ARG A 80 3.18 2.47 -9.00
C ARG A 80 4.52 1.87 -8.60
N SER A 81 5.06 2.29 -7.46
CA SER A 81 6.32 1.74 -6.97
C SER A 81 6.17 0.23 -6.72
N LYS A 82 7.27 -0.51 -6.87
CA LYS A 82 7.26 -1.97 -6.74
C LYS A 82 7.07 -2.45 -5.31
N ASN A 83 7.41 -1.62 -4.34
CA ASN A 83 7.32 -1.90 -2.91
C ASN A 83 5.99 -1.45 -2.27
N VAL A 84 5.28 -0.47 -2.85
CA VAL A 84 4.07 0.10 -2.22
C VAL A 84 2.89 0.14 -3.20
N GLY A 85 2.95 0.95 -4.26
CA GLY A 85 1.79 1.20 -5.12
C GLY A 85 1.29 -0.04 -5.87
N MET A 86 2.20 -0.80 -6.48
CA MET A 86 1.84 -2.03 -7.20
C MET A 86 1.25 -3.10 -6.27
N PRO A 87 1.90 -3.46 -5.13
CA PRO A 87 1.30 -4.42 -4.20
C PRO A 87 -0.07 -4.00 -3.67
N ILE A 88 -0.27 -2.71 -3.33
CA ILE A 88 -1.58 -2.20 -2.88
C ILE A 88 -2.65 -2.44 -3.95
N ALA A 89 -2.35 -2.10 -5.21
CA ALA A 89 -3.27 -2.36 -6.31
C ALA A 89 -3.56 -3.87 -6.46
N MET A 90 -2.55 -4.73 -6.32
CA MET A 90 -2.71 -6.19 -6.36
C MET A 90 -3.64 -6.70 -5.25
N LEU A 91 -3.43 -6.28 -4.00
CA LEU A 91 -4.28 -6.69 -2.87
C LEU A 91 -5.73 -6.26 -3.03
N LEU A 92 -5.97 -5.07 -3.59
CA LEU A 92 -7.32 -4.48 -3.65
C LEU A 92 -8.17 -5.00 -4.81
N HIS A 93 -7.58 -5.33 -5.97
CA HIS A 93 -8.38 -5.73 -7.15
C HIS A 93 -8.64 -7.24 -7.25
N THR A 94 -7.86 -8.05 -6.55
CA THR A 94 -7.86 -9.52 -6.67
C THR A 94 -9.09 -10.16 -6.04
N ASP A 95 -9.37 -11.41 -6.43
CA ASP A 95 -10.57 -12.15 -6.00
C ASP A 95 -10.52 -12.45 -4.50
N GLY A 96 -11.60 -12.13 -3.78
CA GLY A 96 -11.77 -12.44 -2.37
C GLY A 96 -11.83 -13.93 -2.03
N ARG A 97 -11.96 -14.82 -3.03
CA ARG A 97 -12.10 -16.27 -2.89
C ARG A 97 -10.81 -17.06 -3.14
N HIS A 98 -9.74 -16.42 -3.56
CA HIS A 98 -8.44 -17.07 -3.76
C HIS A 98 -7.76 -17.45 -2.44
N GLU A 99 -6.67 -18.23 -2.52
CA GLU A 99 -5.89 -18.71 -1.36
C GLU A 99 -5.53 -17.56 -0.41
N ARG A 100 -5.08 -16.43 -0.99
CA ARG A 100 -4.96 -15.14 -0.31
C ARG A 100 -6.13 -14.24 -0.75
N PRO A 101 -7.12 -13.96 0.12
CA PRO A 101 -8.26 -13.12 -0.21
C PRO A 101 -7.85 -11.70 -0.67
N GLY A 102 -8.34 -11.30 -1.83
CA GLY A 102 -8.27 -9.93 -2.34
C GLY A 102 -9.47 -9.06 -1.96
N GLY A 103 -9.55 -7.87 -2.55
CA GLY A 103 -10.56 -6.85 -2.24
C GLY A 103 -11.70 -6.73 -3.23
N ASP A 104 -11.69 -7.44 -4.36
CA ASP A 104 -12.72 -7.40 -5.41
C ASP A 104 -13.06 -5.97 -5.89
N ALA A 105 -12.08 -5.05 -5.85
CA ALA A 105 -12.27 -3.66 -6.22
C ALA A 105 -11.89 -3.38 -7.68
N THR A 106 -12.56 -2.40 -8.29
CA THR A 106 -12.15 -1.86 -9.60
C THR A 106 -11.01 -0.86 -9.38
N VAL A 107 -9.77 -1.29 -9.59
CA VAL A 107 -8.58 -0.47 -9.30
C VAL A 107 -8.06 0.28 -10.53
N THR A 108 -7.91 1.60 -10.41
CA THR A 108 -7.16 2.46 -11.34
C THR A 108 -5.80 2.82 -10.75
N ILE A 109 -4.72 2.63 -11.52
CA ILE A 109 -3.38 3.03 -11.11
C ILE A 109 -2.98 4.31 -11.85
N SER A 110 -2.59 5.35 -11.10
CA SER A 110 -2.00 6.57 -11.65
C SER A 110 -0.53 6.73 -11.24
N HIS A 111 0.20 7.54 -11.99
CA HIS A 111 1.65 7.70 -11.82
C HIS A 111 2.13 9.06 -12.33
N ARG A 112 3.45 9.33 -12.21
CA ARG A 112 4.05 10.62 -12.58
C ARG A 112 3.75 11.13 -14.00
N TYR A 113 3.45 10.24 -14.94
CA TYR A 113 3.06 10.60 -16.32
C TYR A 113 1.55 10.64 -16.57
N THR A 114 0.72 10.40 -15.56
CA THR A 114 -0.74 10.53 -15.72
C THR A 114 -1.08 12.02 -15.78
N PRO A 115 -1.71 12.52 -16.86
CA PRO A 115 -2.10 13.92 -16.95
C PRO A 115 -3.02 14.33 -15.80
N LYS A 116 -2.86 15.58 -15.32
CA LYS A 116 -3.65 16.10 -14.18
C LYS A 116 -5.16 16.04 -14.42
N GLU A 117 -5.61 16.28 -15.65
CA GLU A 117 -7.03 16.22 -16.01
C GLU A 117 -7.57 14.79 -15.91
N GLN A 118 -6.83 13.80 -16.43
CA GLN A 118 -7.20 12.39 -16.31
C GLN A 118 -7.19 11.93 -14.85
N LEU A 119 -6.18 12.34 -14.07
CA LEU A 119 -6.11 12.06 -12.64
C LEU A 119 -7.34 12.62 -11.90
N ARG A 120 -7.77 13.85 -12.24
CA ARG A 120 -8.96 14.48 -11.66
C ARG A 120 -10.23 13.69 -11.97
N GLN A 121 -10.39 13.21 -13.20
CA GLN A 121 -11.54 12.39 -13.60
C GLN A 121 -11.63 11.11 -12.75
N HIS A 122 -10.52 10.37 -12.62
CA HIS A 122 -10.50 9.16 -11.79
C HIS A 122 -10.70 9.43 -10.30
N THR A 123 -10.20 10.56 -9.80
CA THR A 123 -10.41 11.00 -8.41
C THR A 123 -11.89 11.28 -8.11
N GLN A 124 -12.66 11.77 -9.09
CA GLN A 124 -14.08 12.10 -8.89
C GLN A 124 -14.99 10.88 -8.80
N ILE A 125 -14.62 9.77 -9.44
CA ILE A 125 -15.40 8.52 -9.44
C ILE A 125 -14.93 7.50 -8.42
N ALA A 126 -13.77 7.72 -7.79
CA ALA A 126 -13.21 6.81 -6.80
C ALA A 126 -14.02 6.87 -5.49
N ASP A 127 -14.32 5.71 -4.93
CA ASP A 127 -14.82 5.57 -3.56
C ASP A 127 -13.67 5.63 -2.55
N ILE A 128 -12.51 5.05 -2.92
CA ILE A 128 -11.30 4.99 -2.11
C ILE A 128 -10.12 5.50 -2.93
N ILE A 129 -9.28 6.32 -2.32
CA ILE A 129 -8.04 6.82 -2.93
C ILE A 129 -6.89 6.42 -2.03
N VAL A 130 -5.90 5.71 -2.58
CA VAL A 130 -4.64 5.40 -1.90
C VAL A 130 -3.51 6.22 -2.51
N ALA A 131 -3.02 7.22 -1.78
CA ALA A 131 -1.94 8.08 -2.23
C ALA A 131 -0.58 7.54 -1.74
N ALA A 132 0.19 6.95 -2.66
CA ALA A 132 1.51 6.35 -2.41
C ALA A 132 2.63 7.03 -3.23
N ALA A 133 2.43 8.29 -3.64
CA ALA A 133 3.33 9.01 -4.55
C ALA A 133 4.33 9.95 -3.85
N GLY A 134 4.36 9.99 -2.50
CA GLY A 134 5.22 10.93 -1.75
C GLY A 134 4.85 12.41 -1.95
N LEU A 135 3.65 12.68 -2.47
CA LEU A 135 3.11 14.01 -2.72
C LEU A 135 1.87 14.23 -1.85
N THR A 136 1.78 15.41 -1.21
CA THR A 136 0.58 15.83 -0.49
C THR A 136 -0.57 16.02 -1.48
N PHE A 137 -1.54 15.11 -1.47
CA PHE A 137 -2.77 15.25 -2.24
C PHE A 137 -3.72 16.20 -1.50
N TYR A 138 -4.04 17.33 -2.12
CA TYR A 138 -5.14 18.19 -1.68
C TYR A 138 -6.36 17.87 -2.54
N LEU A 139 -7.32 17.14 -1.97
CA LEU A 139 -8.58 16.85 -2.62
C LEU A 139 -9.70 17.71 -2.04
N ARG A 140 -10.50 18.30 -2.94
CA ARG A 140 -11.62 19.17 -2.61
C ARG A 140 -12.95 18.40 -2.45
N SER A 141 -12.92 17.07 -2.55
CA SER A 141 -14.09 16.23 -2.83
C SER A 141 -14.28 15.12 -1.77
N LYS A 142 -15.39 14.38 -1.90
CA LYS A 142 -15.96 13.38 -0.98
C LYS A 142 -15.28 12.01 -0.78
N PRO A 143 -14.27 11.53 -1.55
CA PRO A 143 -13.80 10.16 -1.40
C PRO A 143 -13.06 9.94 -0.08
N LEU A 144 -13.01 8.68 0.35
CA LEU A 144 -12.07 8.27 1.38
C LEU A 144 -10.64 8.37 0.84
N VAL A 145 -9.74 9.03 1.57
CA VAL A 145 -8.33 9.15 1.17
C VAL A 145 -7.43 8.46 2.20
N ILE A 146 -6.79 7.38 1.79
CA ILE A 146 -5.69 6.75 2.53
C ILE A 146 -4.39 7.35 1.99
N SER A 147 -3.77 8.25 2.75
CA SER A 147 -2.49 8.84 2.40
C SER A 147 -1.35 8.05 3.02
N ILE A 148 -0.33 7.73 2.25
CA ILE A 148 0.84 6.99 2.73
C ILE A 148 2.03 7.93 2.61
N SER A 149 2.56 8.36 3.74
CA SER A 149 3.79 9.14 3.79
C SER A 149 4.92 8.26 4.32
N CYS A 150 5.78 7.81 3.42
CA CYS A 150 7.00 7.12 3.81
C CYS A 150 8.07 8.18 4.09
N MET A 151 8.27 8.58 5.35
CA MET A 151 9.51 9.23 5.76
C MET A 151 10.51 8.11 6.05
N PHE A 152 11.69 8.17 5.43
CA PHE A 152 12.70 7.09 5.41
C PHE A 152 13.23 6.61 6.77
N THR A 153 12.76 7.18 7.89
CA THR A 153 13.07 6.75 9.26
C THR A 153 11.85 6.26 10.05
N ALA A 154 10.62 6.41 9.53
CA ALA A 154 9.38 5.91 10.09
C ALA A 154 8.27 5.85 9.02
N MET A 155 7.75 4.65 8.75
CA MET A 155 6.55 4.49 7.92
C MET A 155 5.35 5.16 8.62
N SER A 156 4.86 6.26 8.06
CA SER A 156 3.67 6.95 8.55
C SER A 156 2.53 6.75 7.56
N VAL A 157 1.65 5.79 7.83
CA VAL A 157 0.38 5.69 7.09
C VAL A 157 -0.59 6.71 7.69
N ILE A 158 -0.98 7.72 6.93
CA ILE A 158 -1.90 8.77 7.33
C ILE A 158 -3.25 8.52 6.65
N ILE A 159 -4.19 7.91 7.35
CA ILE A 159 -5.55 7.76 6.84
C ILE A 159 -6.27 9.09 7.03
N VAL A 160 -6.80 9.66 5.95
CA VAL A 160 -7.65 10.85 5.97
C VAL A 160 -9.07 10.43 5.61
N TRP A 161 -9.89 10.21 6.63
CA TRP A 161 -11.32 9.94 6.46
C TRP A 161 -12.11 11.23 6.35
N CYS A 162 -12.75 11.47 5.20
CA CYS A 162 -13.70 12.57 5.02
C CYS A 162 -15.13 12.00 5.15
N SER A 163 -15.79 12.23 6.29
CA SER A 163 -17.17 11.78 6.50
C SER A 163 -18.18 12.80 5.94
N PRO A 164 -19.32 12.38 5.35
CA PRO A 164 -20.36 13.31 4.92
C PRO A 164 -21.04 13.98 6.13
N GLY A 165 -20.82 15.29 6.31
CA GLY A 165 -21.50 16.10 7.33
C GLY A 165 -21.52 17.60 7.00
N PRO A 166 -22.51 18.37 7.48
CA PRO A 166 -22.72 19.79 7.12
C PRO A 166 -21.74 20.77 7.77
N ARG A 167 -20.78 20.29 8.57
CA ARG A 167 -19.73 21.10 9.21
C ARG A 167 -18.36 20.59 8.76
N PHE A 168 -17.71 21.36 7.89
CA PHE A 168 -16.31 21.18 7.52
C PHE A 168 -15.40 21.53 8.70
N THR A 169 -15.27 20.62 9.66
CA THR A 169 -14.18 20.64 10.64
C THR A 169 -13.17 19.58 10.23
N ASN A 170 -11.99 20.03 9.80
CA ASN A 170 -10.80 19.22 9.52
C ASN A 170 -10.47 18.34 10.72
N THR A 171 -11.10 17.17 10.82
CA THR A 171 -10.75 16.16 11.82
C THR A 171 -9.86 15.15 11.10
N ILE A 172 -8.56 15.45 11.09
CA ILE A 172 -7.53 14.50 10.69
C ILE A 172 -7.49 13.44 11.79
N HIS A 173 -8.10 12.28 11.57
CA HIS A 173 -7.81 11.11 12.39
C HIS A 173 -6.46 10.53 11.95
N ALA A 174 -5.38 11.17 12.37
CA ALA A 174 -4.04 10.62 12.23
C ALA A 174 -3.93 9.42 13.16
N PHE A 175 -4.22 8.22 12.66
CA PHE A 175 -3.75 7.01 13.31
C PHE A 175 -2.24 6.92 13.08
N ARG A 176 -1.45 7.50 14.00
CA ARG A 176 -0.05 7.11 14.13
C ARG A 176 -0.04 5.66 14.58
N TYR A 177 0.20 4.75 13.66
CA TYR A 177 0.63 3.40 14.03
C TYR A 177 2.11 3.47 14.39
N SER A 178 2.41 3.95 15.60
CA SER A 178 3.69 3.65 16.25
C SER A 178 3.62 2.19 16.68
N GLN A 179 4.51 1.34 16.15
CA GLN A 179 4.80 0.05 16.77
C GLN A 179 4.95 0.28 18.28
N PRO A 180 4.20 -0.39 19.16
CA PRO A 180 4.48 -0.30 20.58
C PRO A 180 5.89 -0.85 20.77
N HIS A 181 6.80 -0.01 21.27
CA HIS A 181 8.03 -0.48 21.86
C HIS A 181 7.65 -1.38 23.03
N HIS A 182 7.65 -2.68 22.80
CA HIS A 182 7.81 -3.66 23.85
C HIS A 182 9.18 -4.31 23.69
N CYS A 183 9.93 -4.20 24.79
CA CYS A 183 11.29 -4.67 25.03
C CYS A 183 11.51 -6.13 24.65
#